data_AF-W4VH33-F1
#
_entry.id   AF-W4VH33-F1
#
_cell.length_a   1.000
_cell.length_b   1.000
_cell.length_c   1.000
_cell.angle_alpha   90.00
_cell.angle_beta   90.00
_cell.angle_gamma   90.00
#
_symmetry.space_group_name_H-M   'P 1'
#
loop_
_entity.id
_entity.type
_entity.pdbx_description
1 polymer ?
#
loop_
_entity_poly.entity_id
_entity_poly.type
_entity_poly.pdbx_seq_one_letter_code
_entity_poly.pdbx_strand_id
1 'polypeptide(L)'
;MYNITELIIAFLIATLVAFFTTPLVKKLAFKINAIDVPKGRKQHDGIKARLGGIAIIAGVAAGLIYLQPEHPYMLEIIIGGIIIIITGILDDTIGLKLIRK
;
A
#
# COMPACT_ATOMS: atom_id res chain seq x y z
N MET A 1 0.81 27.28 3.72
CA MET A 1 0.79 26.88 2.29
C MET A 1 2.14 26.24 1.99
N TYR A 2 2.16 25.05 1.41
CA TYR A 2 3.42 24.35 1.15
C TYR A 2 4.16 24.93 -0.04
N ASN A 3 5.48 25.01 0.09
CA ASN A 3 6.36 25.36 -1.01
C ASN A 3 6.61 24.14 -1.90
N ILE A 4 6.93 24.38 -3.17
CA ILE A 4 7.28 23.32 -4.13
C ILE A 4 8.42 22.44 -3.58
N THR A 5 9.40 23.05 -2.90
CA THR A 5 10.51 22.33 -2.28
C THR A 5 10.06 21.33 -1.22
N GLU A 6 9.09 21.71 -0.37
CA GLU A 6 8.54 20.82 0.67
C GLU A 6 7.78 19.65 0.04
N LEU A 7 7.02 19.91 -1.03
CA LEU A 7 6.32 18.86 -1.77
C LEU A 7 7.29 17.89 -2.45
N ILE A 8 8.39 18.40 -3.02
CA ILE A 8 9.46 17.57 -3.60
C ILE A 8 10.11 16.70 -2.53
N ILE A 9 10.43 17.28 -1.36
CA ILE A 9 11.02 16.53 -0.24
C ILE A 9 10.06 15.44 0.23
N ALA A 10 8.77 15.76 0.42
CA ALA A 10 7.75 14.79 0.81
C ALA A 10 7.62 13.65 -0.20
N PHE A 11 7.63 13.97 -1.51
CA PHE A 11 7.60 12.98 -2.58
C PHE A 11 8.83 12.06 -2.55
N LEU A 12 10.02 12.61 -2.35
CA LEU A 12 11.26 11.83 -2.25
C LEU A 12 11.25 10.93 -1.00
N ILE A 13 10.80 11.45 0.14
CA ILE A 13 10.62 10.65 1.37
C ILE A 13 9.67 9.48 1.11
N ALA A 14 8.48 9.75 0.56
CA ALA A 14 7.50 8.72 0.27
C ALA A 14 8.04 7.66 -0.70
N THR A 15 8.74 8.09 -1.75
CA THR A 15 9.34 7.20 -2.76
C THR A 15 10.42 6.32 -2.16
N LEU A 16 11.35 6.90 -1.39
CA LEU A 16 12.44 6.15 -0.76
C LEU A 16 11.90 5.14 0.26
N VAL A 17 10.97 5.57 1.13
CA VAL A 17 10.35 4.69 2.12
C VAL A 17 9.62 3.54 1.44
N ALA A 18 8.82 3.81 0.41
CA ALA A 18 8.13 2.76 -0.35
C ALA A 18 9.13 1.80 -1.02
N PHE A 19 10.20 2.33 -1.64
CA PHE A 19 11.23 1.53 -2.29
C PHE A 19 11.94 0.58 -1.32
N PHE A 20 12.37 1.07 -0.16
CA PHE A 20 13.04 0.24 0.85
C PHE A 20 12.09 -0.71 1.59
N THR A 21 10.81 -0.35 1.71
CA THR A 21 9.79 -1.18 2.36
C THR A 21 9.30 -2.31 1.45
N THR A 22 9.33 -2.12 0.13
CA THR A 22 8.91 -3.13 -0.87
C THR A 22 9.57 -4.52 -0.69
N PRO A 23 10.90 -4.66 -0.55
CA PRO A 23 11.52 -5.97 -0.31
C PRO A 23 11.14 -6.59 1.05
N LEU A 24 10.87 -5.77 2.07
CA LEU A 24 10.40 -6.24 3.38
C LEU A 24 8.98 -6.80 3.29
N VAL A 25 8.09 -6.06 2.62
CA VAL A 25 6.71 -6.47 2.35
C VAL A 25 6.67 -7.73 1.49
N LYS A 26 7.57 -7.85 0.51
CA LYS A 26 7.73 -9.10 -0.25
C LYS A 26 8.04 -10.27 0.69
N LYS A 27 9.06 -10.17 1.55
CA LYS A 27 9.41 -11.23 2.51
C LYS A 27 8.24 -11.57 3.43
N LEU A 28 7.50 -10.57 3.90
CA LEU A 28 6.31 -10.77 4.73
C LEU A 28 5.23 -11.55 3.98
N ALA A 29 4.92 -11.15 2.74
CA ALA A 29 3.92 -11.81 1.90
C ALA A 29 4.22 -13.30 1.67
N PHE A 30 5.50 -13.65 1.43
CA PHE A 30 5.93 -15.05 1.36
C PHE A 30 5.76 -15.79 2.69
N LYS A 31 6.04 -15.13 3.83
CA LYS A 31 5.90 -15.74 5.17
C LYS A 31 4.44 -16.05 5.54
N ILE A 32 3.51 -15.19 5.14
CA ILE A 32 2.08 -15.35 5.47
C ILE A 32 1.28 -16.04 4.36
N ASN A 33 1.96 -16.63 3.35
CA ASN A 33 1.35 -17.25 2.17
C ASN A 33 0.40 -16.32 1.38
N ALA A 34 0.57 -15.00 1.49
CA ALA A 34 -0.14 -14.00 0.67
C ALA A 34 0.53 -13.88 -0.71
N ILE A 35 0.61 -15.01 -1.41
CA ILE A 35 1.33 -15.18 -2.66
C ILE A 35 0.39 -15.68 -3.76
N ASP A 36 0.51 -15.11 -4.94
CA ASP A 36 -0.17 -15.60 -6.14
C ASP A 36 0.67 -16.71 -6.76
N VAL A 37 0.25 -17.96 -6.53
CA VAL A 37 0.83 -19.13 -7.19
C VAL A 37 0.08 -19.34 -8.51
N PRO A 38 0.78 -19.41 -9.67
CA PRO A 38 0.12 -19.64 -10.94
C PRO A 38 -0.56 -21.03 -10.94
N LYS A 39 -1.89 -21.06 -11.09
CA LYS A 39 -2.67 -22.27 -11.38
C LYS A 39 -3.59 -22.01 -12.58
N GLY A 40 -3.55 -22.89 -13.58
CA GLY A 40 -4.42 -22.81 -14.78
C GLY A 40 -4.02 -21.71 -15.79
N ARG A 41 -4.99 -20.94 -16.27
CA ARG A 41 -4.91 -20.01 -17.43
C ARG A 41 -3.96 -18.79 -17.29
N LYS A 42 -3.09 -18.74 -16.27
CA LYS A 42 -2.14 -17.62 -16.05
C LYS A 42 -0.78 -17.96 -16.69
N GLN A 43 -0.43 -17.30 -17.79
CA GLN A 43 0.82 -17.50 -18.54
C GLN A 43 2.07 -16.83 -17.91
N HIS A 44 2.03 -16.40 -16.64
CA HIS A 44 3.20 -15.77 -16.00
C HIS A 44 4.01 -16.79 -15.21
N ASP A 45 5.32 -16.80 -15.43
CA ASP A 45 6.26 -17.52 -14.58
C ASP A 45 6.51 -16.74 -13.28
N GLY A 46 6.46 -17.46 -12.15
CA GLY A 46 6.90 -16.95 -10.86
C GLY A 46 5.79 -16.55 -9.88
N ILE A 47 6.08 -16.79 -8.60
CA ILE A 47 5.24 -16.43 -7.45
C ILE A 47 5.29 -14.91 -7.24
N LYS A 48 4.13 -14.24 -7.24
CA LYS A 48 4.03 -12.79 -6.99
C LYS A 48 3.47 -12.51 -5.60
N ALA A 49 4.07 -11.58 -4.86
CA ALA A 49 3.54 -11.12 -3.58
C ALA A 49 2.30 -10.24 -3.80
N ARG A 50 1.21 -10.46 -3.06
CA ARG A 50 -0.05 -9.71 -3.23
C ARG A 50 -0.19 -8.48 -2.33
N LEU A 51 0.75 -8.25 -1.40
CA LEU A 51 0.62 -7.19 -0.38
C LEU A 51 1.38 -5.89 -0.70
N GLY A 52 1.62 -5.60 -1.98
CA GLY A 52 2.42 -4.43 -2.39
C GLY A 52 1.88 -3.09 -1.88
N GLY A 53 0.56 -2.97 -1.69
CA GLY A 53 -0.08 -1.77 -1.16
C GLY A 53 0.45 -1.33 0.20
N ILE A 54 0.90 -2.27 1.04
CA ILE A 54 1.48 -1.96 2.37
C ILE A 54 2.73 -1.08 2.25
N ALA A 55 3.56 -1.30 1.22
CA ALA A 55 4.76 -0.49 1.00
C ALA A 55 4.40 0.96 0.60
N ILE A 56 3.34 1.14 -0.19
CA ILE A 56 2.86 2.46 -0.60
C ILE A 56 2.28 3.21 0.60
N ILE A 57 1.47 2.54 1.43
CA ILE A 57 0.90 3.12 2.65
C ILE A 57 2.00 3.62 3.58
N ALA A 58 3.07 2.85 3.76
CA ALA A 58 4.22 3.27 4.56
C ALA A 58 4.89 4.53 4.00
N GLY A 59 5.04 4.63 2.67
CA GLY A 59 5.56 5.83 2.01
C GLY A 59 4.65 7.05 2.20
N VAL A 60 3.34 6.88 2.01
CA VAL A 60 2.35 7.95 2.22
C VAL A 60 2.34 8.41 3.68
N ALA A 61 2.36 7.49 4.64
CA ALA A 61 2.43 7.82 6.05
C ALA A 61 3.68 8.63 6.39
N ALA A 62 4.85 8.26 5.85
CA ALA A 62 6.09 9.01 6.05
C ALA A 62 6.02 10.43 5.46
N GLY A 63 5.44 10.57 4.26
CA GLY A 63 5.21 11.89 3.64
C GLY A 63 4.24 12.77 4.43
N LEU A 64 3.17 12.19 4.98
CA LEU A 64 2.21 12.90 5.83
C LEU A 64 2.81 13.33 7.17
N ILE A 65 3.65 12.49 7.79
CA ILE A 65 4.38 12.83 9.02
C ILE A 65 5.34 14.00 8.79
N TYR A 66 5.92 14.10 7.58
CA TYR A 66 6.79 15.22 7.21
C TYR A 66 6.00 16.51 6.94
N LEU A 67 4.95 16.45 6.10
CA LEU A 67 4.18 17.64 5.72
C LEU A 67 3.29 18.16 6.85
N GLN A 68 2.80 17.29 7.72
CA GLN A 68 1.87 17.60 8.81
C GLN A 68 0.71 18.52 8.36
N PRO A 69 -0.10 18.11 7.37
CA PRO A 69 -1.21 18.93 6.91
C PRO A 69 -2.22 19.20 8.00
N GLU A 70 -2.51 20.47 8.22
CA GLU A 70 -3.62 20.91 9.05
C GLU A 70 -4.88 20.94 8.19
N HIS A 71 -5.80 20.03 8.47
CA HIS A 71 -7.11 19.99 7.84
C HIS A 71 -8.18 19.71 8.90
N PRO A 72 -9.30 20.45 8.90
CA PRO A 72 -10.37 20.24 9.89
C PRO A 72 -10.89 18.80 9.96
N TYR A 73 -10.85 18.10 8.81
CA TYR A 73 -11.33 16.73 8.68
C TYR A 73 -10.21 15.68 8.58
N MET A 74 -9.03 15.96 9.14
CA MET A 74 -7.87 15.07 9.01
C MET A 74 -8.13 13.69 9.64
N LEU A 75 -8.82 13.66 10.78
CA LEU A 75 -9.10 12.42 11.50
C LEU A 75 -10.02 11.51 10.68
N GLU A 76 -11.03 12.07 10.05
CA GLU A 76 -12.01 11.39 9.21
C GLU A 76 -11.35 10.81 7.95
N ILE A 77 -10.42 11.57 7.35
CA ILE A 77 -9.62 11.10 6.22
C ILE A 77 -8.75 9.92 6.65
N ILE A 78 -8.09 10.00 7.81
CA ILE A 78 -7.25 8.91 8.33
C ILE A 78 -8.09 7.66 8.60
N ILE A 79 -9.25 7.81 9.25
CA ILE A 79 -10.15 6.69 9.54
C ILE A 79 -10.64 6.05 8.23
N GLY A 80 -11.08 6.85 7.26
CA GLY A 80 -11.50 6.36 5.95
C GLY A 80 -10.37 5.64 5.22
N GLY A 81 -9.16 6.18 5.28
CA GLY A 81 -7.95 5.54 4.76
C GLY A 81 -7.69 4.18 5.38
N ILE A 82 -7.75 4.07 6.72
CA ILE A 82 -7.57 2.80 7.44
C ILE A 82 -8.61 1.76 7.01
N ILE A 83 -9.87 2.16 6.83
CA ILE A 83 -10.94 1.26 6.37
C ILE A 83 -10.62 0.73 4.97
N ILE A 84 -10.20 1.60 4.04
CA ILE A 84 -9.83 1.20 2.68
C ILE A 84 -8.63 0.24 2.70
N ILE A 85 -7.62 0.52 3.54
CA ILE A 85 -6.43 -0.31 3.69
C ILE A 85 -6.80 -1.71 4.18
N ILE A 86 -7.61 -1.81 5.25
CA ILE A 86 -8.06 -3.09 5.80
C ILE A 86 -8.86 -3.86 4.73
N THR A 87 -9.78 -3.18 4.06
CA THR A 87 -10.61 -3.79 3.02
C THR A 87 -9.77 -4.32 1.85
N GLY A 88 -8.77 -3.55 1.40
CA GLY A 88 -7.85 -3.97 0.33
C GLY A 88 -7.01 -5.19 0.73
N ILE A 89 -6.48 -5.21 1.96
CA ILE A 89 -5.72 -6.37 2.48
C ILE A 89 -6.62 -7.61 2.56
N LEU A 90 -7.88 -7.46 2.98
CA LEU A 90 -8.84 -8.55 3.02
C LEU A 90 -9.18 -9.06 1.61
N ASP A 91 -9.35 -8.17 0.63
CA ASP A 91 -9.59 -8.58 -0.76
C ASP A 91 -8.40 -9.36 -1.35
N ASP A 92 -7.18 -8.86 -1.17
CA ASP A 92 -5.95 -9.47 -1.68
C ASP A 92 -5.68 -10.86 -1.08
N THR A 93 -6.10 -11.07 0.18
CA THR A 93 -5.89 -12.34 0.91
C THR A 93 -7.02 -13.35 0.71
N ILE A 94 -8.28 -12.91 0.73
CA ILE A 94 -9.46 -13.78 0.63
C ILE A 94 -9.77 -14.09 -0.84
N GLY A 95 -9.38 -13.22 -1.77
CA GLY A 95 -9.69 -13.34 -3.20
C GLY A 95 -11.19 -13.27 -3.42
N LEU A 96 -11.77 -12.07 -3.28
CA LEU A 96 -13.21 -11.89 -3.39
C LEU A 96 -13.70 -12.40 -4.76
N LYS A 97 -14.71 -13.27 -4.72
CA LYS A 97 -15.34 -13.78 -5.94
C LYS A 97 -16.19 -12.67 -6.55
N LEU A 98 -16.04 -12.47 -7.85
CA LEU A 98 -16.89 -11.57 -8.62
C LEU A 98 -18.35 -11.96 -8.39
N ILE A 99 -19.17 -11.03 -7.88
CA ILE A 99 -20.63 -11.23 -7.80
C ILE A 99 -21.14 -11.15 -9.23
N ARG A 100 -21.30 -12.31 -9.87
CA ARG A 100 -21.92 -12.41 -11.18
C ARG A 100 -23.43 -12.26 -11.00
N LYS A 101 -23.98 -11.18 -11.55
CA LYS A 101 -25.42 -10.96 -11.66
C LYS A 101 -25.96 -11.64 -12.91
#